data_AF-A0A6B0Y0N7-F1
#
_entry.id   AF-A0A6B0Y0N7-F1
#
_cell.length_a   1.000
_cell.length_b   1.000
_cell.length_c   1.000
_cell.angle_alpha   90.00
_cell.angle_beta   90.00
_cell.angle_gamma   90.00
#
_symmetry.space_group_name_H-M   'P 1'
#
loop_
_entity.id
_entity.type
_entity.pdbx_description
1 polymer ?
#
loop_
_entity_poly.entity_id
_entity_poly.type
_entity_poly.pdbx_seq_one_letter_code
_entity_poly.pdbx_strand_id
1 'polypeptide(L)' 'YKACEELAAAGVKITRPPGPMKGGTRVIAFCEDPDGYKVELNESILKHMAKDGA' A
#
# COMPACT_ATOMS: atom_id res chain seq x y z
N TYR A 1 1.52 1.68 -5.31
CA TYR A 1 0.90 3.02 -5.05
C TYR A 1 -0.52 3.17 -5.60
N LYS A 2 -0.74 2.92 -6.90
CA LYS A 2 -2.04 3.06 -7.59
C LYS A 2 -3.27 2.53 -6.81
N ALA A 3 -3.17 1.34 -6.21
CA ALA A 3 -4.27 0.75 -5.44
C ALA A 3 -4.80 1.65 -4.32
N CYS A 4 -3.94 2.40 -3.62
CA CYS A 4 -4.39 3.32 -2.57
C CYS A 4 -5.14 4.53 -3.13
N GLU A 5 -4.76 5.00 -4.32
CA GLU A 5 -5.46 6.11 -4.99
C GLU A 5 -6.85 5.68 -5.44
N GLU A 6 -6.96 4.49 -6.04
CA GLU A 6 -8.24 3.90 -6.45
C GLU A 6 -9.17 3.66 -5.25
N LEU A 7 -8.63 3.14 -4.14
CA LEU A 7 -9.38 2.94 -2.90
C LEU A 7 -9.85 4.28 -2.29
N ALA A 8 -8.98 5.29 -2.24
CA ALA A 8 -9.35 6.61 -1.74
C ALA A 8 -10.44 7.26 -2.61
N ALA A 9 -10.34 7.14 -3.95
CA ALA A 9 -11.36 7.62 -4.87
C ALA A 9 -12.70 6.89 -4.72
N ALA A 10 -12.67 5.62 -4.30
CA ALA A 10 -13.86 4.84 -3.97
C ALA A 10 -14.44 5.13 -2.57
N GLY A 11 -13.87 6.09 -1.82
CA GLY A 11 -14.33 6.48 -0.49
C GLY A 11 -13.80 5.63 0.66
N VAL A 12 -12.82 4.75 0.40
CA VAL A 12 -12.17 3.96 1.45
C VAL A 12 -11.25 4.85 2.29
N LYS A 13 -11.36 4.73 3.61
CA LYS A 13 -10.54 5.50 4.56
C LYS A 13 -9.12 4.96 4.62
N ILE A 14 -8.18 5.67 4.01
CA ILE A 14 -6.74 5.38 4.15
C ILE A 14 -6.25 5.95 5.48
N THR A 15 -5.91 5.08 6.44
CA THR A 15 -5.47 5.45 7.79
C THR A 15 -3.96 5.65 7.90
N ARG A 16 -3.19 5.04 6.99
CA ARG A 16 -1.77 5.33 6.78
C ARG A 16 -1.48 5.31 5.27
N PRO A 17 -1.01 6.42 4.69
CA PRO A 17 -0.72 6.46 3.25
C PRO A 17 0.39 5.46 2.87
N PRO A 18 0.42 5.02 1.60
CA PRO A 18 1.45 4.11 1.11
C PRO A 18 2.83 4.75 1.25
N GLY A 19 3.76 4.02 1.85
CA GLY A 19 5.15 4.44 1.97
C GLY A 19 6.08 3.30 2.38
N PRO A 20 7.37 3.41 2.04
CA PRO A 20 8.35 2.39 2.36
C PRO A 20 8.49 2.21 3.88
N MET A 21 8.69 0.98 4.33
CA MET A 21 9.13 0.72 5.70
C MET A 21 10.56 1.21 5.88
N LYS A 22 10.85 1.85 7.02
CA LYS A 22 12.22 2.23 7.38
C LYS A 22 13.08 0.97 7.48
N GLY A 23 14.10 0.86 6.63
CA GLY A 23 14.99 -0.30 6.56
C GLY A 23 14.34 -1.60 6.05
N GLY A 24 13.11 -1.53 5.50
CA GLY A 24 12.39 -2.69 5.00
C GLY A 24 12.40 -2.79 3.48
N THR A 25 11.86 -3.91 2.98
CA THR A 25 11.79 -4.23 1.54
C THR A 25 10.37 -4.11 0.98
N ARG A 26 9.50 -3.38 1.68
CA ARG A 26 8.07 -3.29 1.40
C ARG A 26 7.58 -1.85 1.44
N VAL A 27 6.65 -1.54 0.56
CA VAL A 27 5.74 -0.39 0.69
C VAL A 27 4.50 -0.90 1.38
N ILE A 28 4.10 -0.23 2.46
CA ILE A 28 2.91 -0.58 3.22
C ILE A 28 1.95 0.61 3.26
N ALA A 29 0.66 0.34 3.34
CA ALA A 29 -0.41 1.29 3.64
C ALA A 29 -1.44 0.62 4.57
N PHE A 30 -2.24 1.42 5.27
CA PHE A 30 -3.39 0.90 6.02
C PHE A 30 -4.66 1.59 5.54
N CYS A 31 -5.73 0.81 5.44
CA CYS A 31 -7.09 1.30 5.26
C CYS A 31 -8.04 0.68 6.29
N GLU A 32 -9.24 1.23 6.38
CA GLU A 32 -10.32 0.75 7.25
C GLU A 32 -11.50 0.37 6.35
N ASP A 33 -12.08 -0.81 6.57
CA ASP A 33 -13.31 -1.23 5.89
C ASP A 33 -14.57 -0.69 6.60
N PRO A 34 -15.78 -0.83 6.01
CA PRO A 34 -17.00 -0.33 6.62
C PRO A 34 -17.36 -0.93 7.98
N ASP A 35 -16.85 -2.12 8.30
CA ASP A 35 -17.05 -2.80 9.58
C ASP A 35 -16.02 -2.36 10.64
N GLY A 36 -15.05 -1.51 10.24
CA GLY A 36 -14.03 -0.95 11.12
C GLY A 36 -12.77 -1.79 11.23
N TYR A 37 -12.59 -2.84 10.42
CA TYR A 37 -11.34 -3.60 10.43
C TYR A 37 -10.23 -2.84 9.70
N LYS A 38 -9.03 -2.89 10.28
CA LYS A 38 -7.83 -2.34 9.66
C LYS A 38 -7.20 -3.36 8.73
N VAL A 39 -7.04 -2.98 7.47
CA VAL A 39 -6.43 -3.80 6.41
C VAL A 39 -5.05 -3.26 6.07
N GLU A 40 -4.05 -4.13 6.01
CA GLU A 40 -2.70 -3.80 5.52
C GLU A 40 -2.61 -4.08 4.01
N LEU A 41 -2.24 -3.04 3.24
CA LEU A 41 -1.83 -3.21 1.85
C LEU A 41 -0.31 -3.35 1.81
N ASN A 42 0.19 -4.42 1.18
CA ASN A 42 1.59 -4.79 1.22
C ASN A 42 2.15 -5.06 -0.18
N GLU A 43 3.15 -4.28 -0.57
CA GLU A 43 3.81 -4.38 -1.88
C GLU A 43 5.32 -4.58 -1.70
N SER A 44 5.87 -5.64 -2.27
CA SER A 44 7.31 -5.90 -2.22
C SER A 44 8.08 -5.00 -3.19
N ILE A 45 9.09 -4.32 -2.67
CA ILE A 45 10.02 -3.48 -3.43
C ILE A 45 10.99 -4.36 -4.24
N LEU A 46 11.33 -5.55 -3.73
CA LEU A 46 12.25 -6.49 -4.40
C LEU A 46 11.68 -6.98 -5.75
N LYS A 47 10.36 -7.15 -5.85
CA LYS A 47 9.70 -7.56 -7.10
C LYS A 47 9.71 -6.49 -8.18
N HIS A 48 9.85 -5.22 -7.80
CA HIS A 48 9.92 -4.10 -8.75
C HIS A 48 11.35 -3.85 -9.23
N MET A 49 12.36 -4.01 -8.36
CA MET A 49 13.77 -3.95 -8.79
C MET A 49 14.14 -4.99 -9.85
N ALA A 50 13.42 -6.12 -9.92
CA ALA A 50 13.63 -7.14 -10.95
C ALA A 50 13.04 -6.78 -12.33
N LYS A 51 12.23 -5.71 -12.44
CA LYS A 51 11.61 -5.28 -13.69
C LYS A 51 12.31 -4.12 -14.39
N ASP A 52 13.06 -3.30 -13.65
CA ASP A 52 13.80 -2.15 -14.21
C ASP A 52 15.19 -2.52 -14.77
N GLY A 53 15.52 -3.81 -14.81
CA GLY A 53 16.82 -4.34 -15.28
C GLY A 53 16.77 -5.16 -16.58
N ALA A 54 15.68 -5.07 -17.36
CA ALA A 54 15.51 -5.76 -18.64
C ALA A 54 15.10 -4.79 -19.75
#